data_AF-A0A9W7ZA76-F1
#
_entry.id   AF-A0A9W7ZA76-F1
#
_cell.length_a   1.000
_cell.length_b   1.000
_cell.length_c   1.000
_cell.angle_alpha   90.00
_cell.angle_beta   90.00
_cell.angle_gamma   90.00
#
_symmetry.space_group_name_H-M   'P 1'
#
loop_
_entity.id
_entity.type
_entity.pdbx_description
1 polymer ?
#
loop_
_entity_poly.entity_id
_entity_poly.type
_entity_poly.pdbx_seq_one_letter_code
_entity_poly.pdbx_strand_id
1 'polypeptide(L)'
;MDSHNHIDSLPYIDHEYDDPAAREQVLGLIQKEMRQMTPPAVPKSTAMFKDSEVLRKEYERVRSGKALPEFDKDRYNKLEGPDNEHDEEAWKQAADNAASQLEHQGIRTENLELLQNFGANTWKLSNYQKEQLLQGIEAATKRYREKGTHINKARKYEQTEAGVRLQSLEEQWAEGVRRCVEIQVASGQLQQEIMDLEQQLAAQKPGSDV
;
A
#
# COMPACT_ATOMS: atom_id res chain seq x y z
N MET A 1 -1.44 -24.89 -24.18
CA MET A 1 -2.64 -24.26 -23.57
C MET A 1 -2.25 -23.98 -22.14
N ASP A 2 -1.66 -22.81 -21.91
CA ASP A 2 -1.12 -22.45 -20.60
C ASP A 2 -2.28 -22.44 -19.60
N SER A 3 -2.25 -23.39 -18.66
CA SER A 3 -3.06 -23.32 -17.44
C SER A 3 -2.49 -22.21 -16.58
N HIS A 4 -2.69 -20.96 -17.02
CA HIS A 4 -2.71 -19.83 -16.12
C HIS A 4 -3.80 -20.14 -15.11
N ASN A 5 -3.39 -20.54 -13.91
CA ASN A 5 -4.23 -20.60 -12.73
C ASN A 5 -4.85 -19.20 -12.60
N HIS A 6 -6.03 -19.00 -13.18
CA HIS A 6 -6.80 -17.76 -13.04
C HIS A 6 -7.25 -17.77 -11.58
N ILE A 7 -6.46 -17.10 -10.74
CA ILE A 7 -6.89 -16.73 -9.41
C ILE A 7 -8.02 -15.73 -9.65
N ASP A 8 -9.24 -16.24 -9.72
CA ASP A 8 -10.43 -15.44 -9.88
C ASP A 8 -10.94 -15.06 -8.49
N SER A 9 -11.21 -13.78 -8.33
CA SER A 9 -11.83 -13.22 -7.14
C SER A 9 -12.69 -12.08 -7.63
N LEU A 10 -13.96 -12.04 -7.21
CA LEU A 10 -14.94 -11.09 -7.72
C LEU A 10 -15.37 -10.11 -6.60
N PRO A 11 -14.52 -9.18 -6.14
CA PRO A 11 -14.86 -8.26 -5.04
C PRO A 11 -16.15 -7.45 -5.21
N TYR A 12 -16.64 -7.24 -6.45
CA TYR A 12 -17.89 -6.53 -6.69
C TYR A 12 -19.15 -7.41 -6.56
N ILE A 13 -18.99 -8.72 -6.40
CA ILE A 13 -20.07 -9.72 -6.25
C ILE A 13 -19.94 -10.46 -4.92
N ASP A 14 -18.72 -10.84 -4.55
CA ASP A 14 -18.38 -11.62 -3.35
C ASP A 14 -18.40 -10.72 -2.11
N HIS A 15 -19.60 -10.34 -1.65
CA HIS A 15 -19.78 -9.51 -0.46
C HIS A 15 -19.55 -10.25 0.86
N GLU A 16 -19.36 -11.57 0.82
CA GLU A 16 -19.12 -12.41 2.02
C GLU A 16 -17.83 -12.02 2.76
N TYR A 17 -16.86 -11.42 2.07
CA TYR A 17 -15.63 -10.93 2.70
C TYR A 17 -15.84 -9.70 3.60
N ASP A 18 -16.95 -8.96 3.44
CA ASP A 18 -17.26 -7.81 4.28
C ASP A 18 -17.68 -8.23 5.71
N ASP A 19 -18.01 -9.52 5.93
CA ASP A 19 -18.26 -10.07 7.27
C ASP A 19 -16.97 -10.15 8.11
N PRO A 20 -16.89 -9.44 9.25
CA PRO A 20 -15.74 -9.51 10.14
C PRO A 20 -15.42 -10.93 10.62
N ALA A 21 -16.42 -11.79 10.82
CA ALA A 21 -16.22 -13.15 11.30
C ALA A 21 -15.52 -14.03 10.25
N ALA A 22 -15.98 -13.96 9.00
CA ALA A 22 -15.33 -14.63 7.86
C ALA A 22 -13.87 -14.15 7.71
N ARG A 23 -13.64 -12.84 7.82
CA ARG A 23 -12.30 -12.26 7.73
C ARG A 23 -11.36 -12.77 8.83
N GLU A 24 -11.82 -12.86 10.07
CA GLU A 24 -11.02 -13.39 11.18
C GLU A 24 -10.64 -14.85 10.96
N GLN A 25 -11.59 -15.67 10.50
CA GLN A 25 -11.33 -17.08 10.17
C GLN A 25 -10.27 -17.22 9.07
N VAL A 26 -10.41 -16.47 7.97
CA VAL A 26 -9.45 -16.47 6.86
C VAL A 26 -8.07 -16.02 7.33
N LEU A 27 -7.99 -14.94 8.13
CA LEU A 27 -6.71 -14.48 8.70
C LEU A 27 -6.07 -15.52 9.62
N GLY A 28 -6.87 -16.24 10.41
CA GLY A 28 -6.39 -17.34 11.24
C GLY A 28 -5.82 -18.50 10.42
N LEU A 29 -6.44 -18.84 9.28
CA LEU A 29 -5.93 -19.84 8.34
C LEU A 29 -4.62 -19.38 7.68
N ILE A 30 -4.56 -18.13 7.20
CA ILE A 30 -3.33 -17.54 6.66
C ILE A 30 -2.21 -17.60 7.68
N GLN A 31 -2.48 -17.25 8.94
CA GLN A 31 -1.46 -17.28 9.99
C GLN A 31 -0.96 -18.69 10.28
N LYS A 32 -1.84 -19.71 10.24
CA LYS A 32 -1.43 -21.11 10.39
C LYS A 32 -0.50 -21.53 9.25
N GLU A 33 -0.81 -21.15 8.02
CA GLU A 33 0.03 -21.45 6.86
C GLU A 33 1.38 -20.71 6.93
N MET A 34 1.36 -19.43 7.30
CA MET A 34 2.57 -18.63 7.50
C MET A 34 3.51 -19.22 8.56
N ARG A 35 2.99 -19.95 9.56
CA ARG A 35 3.81 -20.65 10.56
C ARG A 35 4.49 -21.90 10.00
N GLN A 36 3.91 -22.52 8.98
CA GLN A 36 4.47 -23.70 8.32
C GLN A 36 5.46 -23.31 7.22
N MET A 37 5.22 -22.16 6.58
CA MET A 37 6.09 -21.62 5.54
C MET A 37 7.38 -21.03 6.11
N THR A 38 8.49 -21.26 5.40
CA THR A 38 9.72 -20.54 5.68
C THR A 38 9.58 -19.11 5.14
N PRO A 39 9.80 -18.06 5.96
CA PRO A 39 9.66 -16.69 5.50
C PRO A 39 10.67 -16.40 4.37
N PRO A 40 10.25 -15.66 3.32
CA PRO A 40 11.14 -15.32 2.23
C PRO A 40 12.30 -14.46 2.72
N ALA A 41 13.47 -14.63 2.11
CA ALA A 41 14.64 -13.82 2.42
C ALA A 41 14.38 -12.36 2.03
N VAL A 42 14.14 -11.50 3.03
CA VAL A 42 14.10 -10.06 2.82
C VAL A 42 15.51 -9.56 2.48
N PRO A 43 15.67 -8.71 1.44
CA PRO A 43 16.96 -8.13 1.12
C PRO A 43 17.56 -7.47 2.36
N LYS A 44 18.81 -7.83 2.69
CA LYS A 44 19.53 -7.17 3.78
C LYS A 44 19.60 -5.67 3.46
N SER A 45 19.28 -4.84 4.45
CA SER A 45 19.34 -3.38 4.35
C SER A 45 20.68 -2.98 3.73
N THR A 46 20.62 -2.36 2.55
CA THR A 46 21.79 -1.84 1.87
C THR A 46 22.35 -0.70 2.70
N ALA A 47 23.66 -0.72 2.95
CA ALA A 47 24.34 0.44 3.52
C ALA A 47 24.10 1.64 2.60
N MET A 48 23.37 2.64 3.11
CA MET A 48 23.12 3.91 2.41
C MET A 48 24.42 4.73 2.39
N PHE A 49 24.63 5.49 1.31
CA PHE A 49 25.77 6.41 1.16
C PHE A 49 27.16 5.74 1.19
N LYS A 50 27.34 4.62 0.48
CA LYS A 50 28.63 3.90 0.41
C LYS A 50 29.79 4.79 -0.06
N ASP A 51 29.52 5.70 -0.99
CA ASP A 51 30.55 6.51 -1.64
C ASP A 51 30.87 7.80 -0.86
N SER A 52 30.10 8.13 0.19
CA SER A 52 30.30 9.34 0.98
C SER A 52 30.37 9.04 2.47
N GLU A 53 31.60 9.08 2.99
CA GLU A 53 31.85 8.85 4.41
C GLU A 53 31.12 9.87 5.30
N VAL A 54 31.02 11.13 4.85
CA VAL A 54 30.33 12.21 5.58
C VAL A 54 28.85 11.91 5.72
N LEU A 55 28.18 11.56 4.61
CA LEU A 55 26.76 11.24 4.63
C LEU A 55 26.48 9.95 5.42
N ARG A 56 27.39 8.97 5.39
CA ARG A 56 27.29 7.77 6.21
C ARG A 56 27.34 8.08 7.71
N LYS A 57 28.30 8.91 8.14
CA LYS A 57 28.42 9.33 9.55
C LYS A 57 27.18 10.10 10.02
N GLU A 58 26.66 11.00 9.19
CA GLU A 58 25.42 11.72 9.50
C GLU A 58 24.20 10.79 9.56
N TYR A 59 24.10 9.84 8.63
CA TYR A 59 23.05 8.83 8.65
C TYR A 59 23.10 7.98 9.92
N GLU A 60 24.28 7.54 10.35
CA GLU A 60 24.48 6.80 11.60
C GLU A 60 24.15 7.65 12.84
N ARG A 61 24.51 8.94 12.85
CA ARG A 61 24.14 9.89 13.91
C ARG A 61 22.63 10.04 14.03
N VAL A 62 21.94 10.30 12.92
CA VAL A 62 20.47 10.45 12.89
C VAL A 62 19.80 9.14 13.28
N ARG A 63 20.27 8.00 12.76
CA ARG A 63 19.76 6.66 13.11
C ARG A 63 19.94 6.34 14.59
N SER A 64 21.00 6.82 15.22
CA SER A 64 21.24 6.68 16.66
C SER A 64 20.53 7.74 17.52
N GLY A 65 19.71 8.61 16.91
CA GLY A 65 18.92 9.62 17.61
C GLY A 65 19.76 10.73 18.25
N LYS A 66 21.05 10.84 17.89
CA LYS A 66 21.94 11.88 18.43
C LYS A 66 21.59 13.23 17.78
N ALA A 67 21.28 14.23 18.59
CA ALA A 67 21.08 15.60 18.10
C ALA A 67 22.35 16.14 17.42
N LEU A 68 22.18 17.11 16.52
CA LEU A 68 23.32 17.82 15.93
C LEU A 68 23.98 18.65 17.04
N PRO A 69 25.33 18.72 17.11
CA PRO A 69 26.00 19.66 18.00
C PRO A 69 25.46 21.07 17.78
N GLU A 70 25.19 21.78 18.87
CA GLU A 70 24.75 23.17 18.77
C GLU A 70 25.86 24.02 18.16
N PHE A 71 25.47 24.91 17.25
CA PHE A 71 26.39 25.85 16.65
C PHE A 71 26.82 26.88 17.69
N ASP A 72 28.09 27.29 17.67
CA ASP A 72 28.59 28.35 18.54
C ASP A 72 27.92 29.69 18.15
N LYS A 73 26.93 30.07 18.96
CA LYS A 73 26.20 31.33 18.81
C LYS A 73 26.94 32.51 19.45
N ASP A 74 27.87 32.25 20.36
CA ASP A 74 28.53 33.30 21.12
C ASP A 74 29.50 34.09 20.24
N ARG A 75 30.19 33.40 19.34
CA ARG A 75 31.08 34.01 18.34
C ARG A 75 30.43 35.13 17.51
N TYR A 76 29.14 35.02 17.22
CA TYR A 76 28.40 35.95 16.35
C TYR A 76 27.57 36.99 17.10
N ASN A 77 27.30 36.76 18.39
CA ASN A 77 26.45 37.64 19.20
C ASN A 77 27.24 38.53 20.16
N LYS A 78 28.50 38.18 20.48
CA LYS A 78 29.34 38.93 21.42
C LYS A 78 30.48 39.64 20.68
N LEU A 79 30.47 40.97 20.68
CA LEU A 79 31.65 41.82 20.42
C LEU A 79 32.20 42.42 21.73
N GLU A 80 31.79 41.87 22.87
CA GLU A 80 32.25 42.36 24.16
C GLU A 80 33.75 42.08 24.32
N GLY A 81 34.45 42.97 25.03
CA GLY A 81 35.86 42.76 25.37
C GLY A 81 36.02 41.55 26.29
N PRO A 82 37.24 40.98 26.39
CA PRO A 82 37.49 39.87 27.29
C PRO A 82 37.26 40.27 28.76
N ASP A 83 36.74 39.33 29.57
CA ASP A 83 36.44 39.56 30.99
C ASP A 83 37.67 39.97 31.82
N ASN A 84 38.87 39.55 31.40
CA ASN A 84 40.13 39.91 32.01
C ASN A 84 40.89 40.90 31.13
N GLU A 85 40.89 42.17 31.53
CA GLU A 85 41.55 43.25 30.80
C GLU A 85 43.06 43.06 30.62
N HIS A 86 43.70 42.19 31.42
CA HIS A 86 45.15 41.97 31.40
C HIS A 86 45.56 40.77 30.53
N ASP A 87 44.60 40.06 29.93
CA ASP A 87 44.87 38.91 29.06
C ASP A 87 45.08 39.36 27.61
N GLU A 88 46.34 39.48 27.20
CA GLU A 88 46.71 39.94 25.85
C GLU A 88 46.23 38.98 24.74
N GLU A 89 46.17 37.67 25.00
CA GLU A 89 45.73 36.69 24.00
C GLU A 89 44.22 36.78 23.78
N ALA A 90 43.45 36.96 24.85
CA ALA A 90 42.01 37.14 24.77
C ALA A 90 41.64 38.44 24.02
N TRP A 91 42.40 39.52 24.21
CA TRP A 91 42.22 40.76 23.43
C TRP A 91 42.53 40.59 21.94
N LYS A 92 43.57 39.84 21.58
CA LYS A 92 43.88 39.52 20.18
C LYS A 92 42.74 38.73 19.52
N GLN A 93 42.23 37.70 20.20
CA GLN A 93 41.11 36.91 19.71
C GLN A 93 39.83 37.74 19.55
N ALA A 94 39.54 38.63 20.50
CA ALA A 94 38.40 39.55 20.42
C ALA A 94 38.55 40.54 19.23
N ALA A 95 39.75 41.08 19.00
CA ALA A 95 40.02 41.97 17.88
C ALA A 95 39.89 41.26 16.52
N ASP A 96 40.42 40.04 16.40
CA ASP A 96 40.30 39.22 15.19
C ASP A 96 38.83 38.85 14.90
N ASN A 97 38.04 38.54 15.96
CA ASN A 97 36.61 38.30 15.83
C ASN A 97 35.86 39.57 15.37
N ALA A 98 36.16 40.73 15.97
CA ALA A 98 35.55 42.00 15.59
C ALA A 98 35.88 42.38 14.14
N ALA A 99 37.13 42.20 13.69
CA ALA A 99 37.53 42.42 12.31
C ALA A 99 36.78 41.48 11.35
N SER A 100 36.67 40.19 11.68
CA SER A 100 35.91 39.22 10.90
C SER A 100 34.43 39.60 10.80
N GLN A 101 33.83 40.08 11.89
CA GLN A 101 32.43 40.51 11.90
C GLN A 101 32.20 41.78 11.08
N LEU A 102 33.14 42.74 11.09
CA LEU A 102 33.05 43.94 10.27
C LEU A 102 32.96 43.58 8.78
N GLU A 103 33.84 42.69 8.31
CA GLU A 103 33.82 42.18 6.93
C GLU A 103 32.49 41.46 6.62
N HIS A 104 31.98 40.64 7.54
CA HIS A 104 30.68 40.01 7.38
C HIS A 104 29.52 41.03 7.29
N GLN A 105 29.56 42.14 8.03
CA GLN A 105 28.54 43.19 7.89
C GLN A 105 28.65 43.93 6.55
N GLY A 106 29.86 44.12 6.03
CA GLY A 106 30.08 44.64 4.67
C GLY A 106 29.41 43.75 3.62
N ILE A 107 29.74 42.45 3.63
CA ILE A 107 29.13 41.45 2.72
C ILE A 107 27.61 41.38 2.90
N ARG A 108 27.12 41.46 4.15
CA ARG A 108 25.68 41.47 4.42
C ARG A 108 25.00 42.68 3.79
N THR A 109 25.61 43.86 3.86
CA THR A 109 25.08 45.09 3.27
C THR A 109 24.99 44.94 1.75
N GLU A 110 26.06 44.48 1.10
CA GLU A 110 26.08 44.21 -0.35
C GLU A 110 24.97 43.20 -0.74
N ASN A 111 24.85 42.10 0.00
CA ASN A 111 23.80 41.10 -0.25
C ASN A 111 22.38 41.67 -0.06
N LEU A 112 22.17 42.55 0.92
CA LEU A 112 20.89 43.21 1.14
C LEU A 112 20.56 44.19 0.01
N GLU A 113 21.55 44.92 -0.51
CA GLU A 113 21.37 45.77 -1.68
C GLU A 113 20.99 44.95 -2.92
N LEU A 114 21.67 43.82 -3.16
CA LEU A 114 21.31 42.89 -4.23
C LEU A 114 19.90 42.32 -4.04
N LEU A 115 19.54 41.95 -2.81
CA LEU A 115 18.20 41.44 -2.50
C LEU A 115 17.13 42.52 -2.68
N GLN A 116 17.40 43.78 -2.32
CA GLN A 116 16.48 44.88 -2.52
C GLN A 116 16.24 45.14 -4.01
N ASN A 117 17.28 45.06 -4.83
CA ASN A 117 17.20 45.32 -6.27
C ASN A 117 16.56 44.16 -7.05
N PHE A 118 16.91 42.92 -6.74
CA PHE A 118 16.54 41.74 -7.56
C PHE A 118 15.60 40.77 -6.85
N GLY A 119 15.53 40.80 -5.52
CA GLY A 119 14.80 39.81 -4.72
C GLY A 119 13.34 39.69 -5.12
N ALA A 120 12.61 40.80 -5.13
CA ALA A 120 11.17 40.77 -5.43
C ALA A 120 10.86 40.13 -6.80
N ASN A 121 11.67 40.41 -7.82
CA ASN A 121 11.48 39.85 -9.16
C ASN A 121 11.86 38.37 -9.23
N THR A 122 12.98 37.97 -8.63
CA THR A 122 13.40 36.56 -8.55
C THR A 122 12.38 35.71 -7.78
N TRP A 123 11.84 36.25 -6.68
CA TRP A 123 10.79 35.59 -5.90
C TRP A 123 9.51 35.39 -6.71
N LYS A 124 9.06 36.41 -7.45
CA LYS A 124 7.89 36.29 -8.35
C LYS A 124 8.11 35.23 -9.44
N LEU A 125 9.29 35.22 -10.07
CA LEU A 125 9.62 34.20 -11.07
C LEU A 125 9.63 32.79 -10.48
N SER A 126 10.24 32.63 -9.30
CA SER A 126 10.24 31.34 -8.60
C SER A 126 8.82 30.89 -8.24
N ASN A 127 7.95 31.82 -7.81
CA ASN A 127 6.56 31.50 -7.52
C ASN A 127 5.82 31.05 -8.79
N TYR A 128 6.00 31.75 -9.91
CA TYR A 128 5.43 31.36 -11.19
C TYR A 128 5.87 29.95 -11.63
N GLN A 129 7.16 29.63 -11.49
CA GLN A 129 7.68 28.29 -11.79
C GLN A 129 7.06 27.21 -10.88
N LYS A 130 6.88 27.51 -9.59
CA LYS A 130 6.23 26.61 -8.63
C LYS A 130 4.76 26.41 -8.95
N GLU A 131 4.04 27.44 -9.36
CA GLU A 131 2.65 27.35 -9.81
C GLU A 131 2.51 26.45 -11.04
N GLN A 132 3.41 26.58 -12.03
CA GLN A 132 3.44 25.70 -13.19
C GLN A 132 3.71 24.23 -12.80
N LEU A 133 4.67 24.01 -11.89
CA LEU A 133 4.95 22.67 -11.36
C LEU A 133 3.73 22.07 -10.64
N LEU A 134 3.07 22.88 -9.81
CA LEU A 134 1.86 22.47 -9.08
C LEU A 134 0.75 22.06 -10.07
N GLN A 135 0.47 22.89 -11.08
CA GLN A 135 -0.51 22.57 -12.13
C GLN A 135 -0.18 21.26 -12.84
N GLY A 136 1.10 21.01 -13.14
CA GLY A 136 1.55 19.74 -13.74
C GLY A 136 1.28 18.53 -12.84
N ILE A 137 1.57 18.64 -11.54
CA ILE A 137 1.33 17.58 -10.55
C ILE A 137 -0.17 17.33 -10.36
N GLU A 138 -0.99 18.39 -10.29
CA GLU A 138 -2.45 18.28 -10.18
C GLU A 138 -3.06 17.61 -11.41
N ALA A 139 -2.64 18.00 -12.61
CA ALA A 139 -3.07 17.37 -13.86
C ALA A 139 -2.68 15.89 -13.93
N ALA A 140 -1.44 15.55 -13.53
CA ALA A 140 -1.00 14.15 -13.45
C ALA A 140 -1.84 13.35 -12.45
N THR A 141 -2.09 13.92 -11.27
CA THR A 141 -2.91 13.30 -10.22
C THR A 141 -4.34 13.05 -10.70
N LYS A 142 -4.95 14.04 -11.35
CA LYS A 142 -6.29 13.90 -11.95
C LYS A 142 -6.31 12.78 -12.99
N ARG A 143 -5.33 12.76 -13.91
CA ARG A 143 -5.20 11.72 -14.92
C ARG A 143 -5.08 10.32 -14.31
N TYR A 144 -4.29 10.14 -13.25
CA TYR A 144 -4.15 8.84 -12.58
C TYR A 144 -5.42 8.43 -11.83
N ARG A 145 -6.13 9.38 -11.21
CA ARG A 145 -7.45 9.11 -10.61
C ARG A 145 -8.45 8.68 -11.67
N GLU A 146 -8.51 9.38 -12.80
CA GLU A 146 -9.39 9.02 -13.92
C GLU A 146 -9.06 7.62 -14.46
N LYS A 147 -7.78 7.30 -14.68
CA LYS A 147 -7.35 5.95 -15.05
C LYS A 147 -7.78 4.89 -14.03
N GLY A 148 -7.58 5.15 -12.74
CA GLY A 148 -8.01 4.25 -11.67
C GLY A 148 -9.52 4.03 -11.68
N THR A 149 -10.31 5.11 -11.81
CA THR A 149 -11.78 5.00 -11.92
C THR A 149 -12.23 4.26 -13.18
N HIS A 150 -11.53 4.45 -14.31
CA HIS A 150 -11.83 3.73 -15.54
C HIS A 150 -11.59 2.22 -15.40
N ILE A 151 -10.45 1.83 -14.83
CA ILE A 151 -10.13 0.43 -14.54
C ILE A 151 -11.16 -0.17 -13.58
N ASN A 152 -11.51 0.54 -12.51
CA ASN A 152 -12.51 0.07 -11.55
C ASN A 152 -13.90 -0.07 -12.18
N LYS A 153 -14.30 0.84 -13.08
CA LYS A 153 -15.55 0.75 -13.85
C LYS A 153 -15.56 -0.46 -14.78
N ALA A 154 -14.49 -0.65 -15.55
CA ALA A 154 -14.33 -1.80 -16.44
C ALA A 154 -14.40 -3.12 -15.66
N ARG A 155 -13.62 -3.23 -14.56
CA ARG A 155 -13.65 -4.38 -13.67
C ARG A 155 -15.04 -4.63 -13.10
N LYS A 156 -15.74 -3.58 -12.63
CA LYS A 156 -17.10 -3.72 -12.12
C LYS A 156 -18.04 -4.29 -13.18
N TYR A 157 -17.99 -3.76 -14.41
CA TYR A 157 -18.81 -4.24 -15.52
C TYR A 157 -18.57 -5.72 -15.82
N GLU A 158 -17.30 -6.10 -16.02
CA GLU A 158 -16.90 -7.48 -16.30
C GLU A 158 -17.34 -8.44 -15.20
N GLN A 159 -17.10 -8.06 -13.94
CA GLN A 159 -17.53 -8.87 -12.79
C GLN A 159 -19.04 -9.00 -12.76
N THR A 160 -19.81 -7.90 -12.84
CA THR A 160 -21.28 -7.98 -12.82
C THR A 160 -21.85 -8.85 -13.93
N GLU A 161 -21.27 -8.83 -15.13
CA GLU A 161 -21.67 -9.71 -16.23
C GLU A 161 -21.36 -11.18 -15.92
N ALA A 162 -20.17 -11.47 -15.37
CA ALA A 162 -19.79 -12.81 -14.94
C ALA A 162 -20.71 -13.32 -13.80
N GLY A 163 -21.09 -12.46 -12.86
CA GLY A 163 -22.01 -12.79 -11.76
C GLY A 163 -23.39 -13.25 -12.24
N VAL A 164 -23.96 -12.58 -13.24
CA VAL A 164 -25.22 -13.02 -13.86
C VAL A 164 -25.09 -14.42 -14.47
N ARG A 165 -23.95 -14.70 -15.13
CA ARG A 165 -23.69 -16.03 -15.72
C ARG A 165 -23.49 -17.09 -14.63
N LEU A 166 -22.77 -16.76 -13.56
CA LEU A 166 -22.56 -17.66 -12.42
C LEU A 166 -23.89 -18.02 -11.76
N GLN A 167 -24.75 -17.04 -11.51
CA GLN A 167 -26.08 -17.28 -10.94
C GLN A 167 -26.91 -18.20 -11.85
N SER A 168 -26.91 -17.97 -13.16
CA SER A 168 -27.65 -18.83 -14.10
C SER A 168 -27.11 -20.27 -14.12
N LEU A 169 -25.79 -20.44 -14.03
CA LEU A 169 -25.16 -21.77 -13.97
C LEU A 169 -25.45 -22.47 -12.64
N GLU A 170 -25.48 -21.73 -11.53
CA GLU A 170 -25.84 -22.25 -10.21
C GLU A 170 -27.30 -22.71 -10.18
N GLU A 171 -28.23 -21.93 -10.74
CA GLU A 171 -29.63 -22.30 -10.88
C GLU A 171 -29.80 -23.56 -11.73
N GLN A 172 -29.11 -23.65 -12.88
CA GLN A 172 -29.13 -24.83 -13.74
C GLN A 172 -28.54 -26.06 -13.04
N TRP A 173 -27.47 -25.89 -12.29
CA TRP A 173 -26.86 -26.95 -11.51
C TRP A 173 -27.80 -27.44 -10.40
N ALA A 174 -28.41 -26.53 -9.63
CA ALA A 174 -29.34 -26.88 -8.56
C ALA A 174 -30.57 -27.62 -9.11
N GLU A 175 -31.12 -27.16 -10.24
CA GLU A 175 -32.21 -27.83 -10.95
C GLU A 175 -31.78 -29.22 -11.46
N GLY A 176 -30.57 -29.35 -11.99
CA GLY A 176 -30.01 -30.64 -12.42
C GLY A 176 -29.89 -31.64 -11.27
N VAL A 177 -29.37 -31.20 -10.12
CA VAL A 177 -29.29 -32.00 -8.89
C VAL A 177 -30.68 -32.41 -8.41
N ARG A 178 -31.63 -31.46 -8.40
CA ARG A 178 -33.03 -31.71 -8.02
C ARG A 178 -33.67 -32.78 -8.89
N ARG A 179 -33.52 -32.68 -10.22
CA ARG A 179 -34.02 -33.69 -11.17
C ARG A 179 -33.38 -35.05 -10.97
N CYS A 180 -32.08 -35.13 -10.71
CA CYS A 180 -31.41 -36.40 -10.41
C CYS A 180 -32.02 -37.06 -9.15
N VAL A 181 -32.28 -36.28 -8.10
CA VAL A 181 -32.93 -36.78 -6.89
C VAL A 181 -34.36 -37.23 -7.17
N GLU A 182 -35.15 -36.43 -7.90
CA GLU A 182 -36.53 -36.79 -8.28
C GLU A 182 -36.58 -38.10 -9.07
N ILE A 183 -35.66 -38.29 -10.03
CA ILE A 183 -35.55 -39.53 -10.81
C ILE A 183 -35.18 -40.72 -9.93
N GLN A 184 -34.24 -40.55 -8.99
CA GLN A 184 -33.85 -41.61 -8.05
C GLN A 184 -35.02 -42.03 -7.16
N VAL A 185 -35.80 -41.07 -6.65
CA VAL A 185 -36.98 -41.34 -5.83
C VAL A 185 -38.06 -42.06 -6.65
N ALA A 186 -38.38 -41.56 -7.85
CA ALA A 186 -39.38 -42.19 -8.72
C ALA A 186 -38.96 -43.61 -9.16
N SER A 187 -37.68 -43.82 -9.48
CA SER A 187 -37.14 -45.15 -9.82
C SER A 187 -37.23 -46.11 -8.64
N GLY A 188 -36.96 -45.63 -7.42
CA GLY A 188 -37.10 -46.43 -6.19
C GLY A 188 -38.56 -46.81 -5.90
N GLN A 189 -39.51 -45.89 -6.11
CA GLN A 189 -40.94 -46.17 -5.97
C GLN A 189 -41.42 -47.21 -7.00
N LEU A 190 -41.05 -47.03 -8.27
CA LEU A 190 -41.37 -48.00 -9.32
C LEU A 190 -40.77 -49.39 -9.05
N GLN A 191 -39.55 -49.45 -8.51
CA GLN A 191 -38.95 -50.72 -8.10
C GLN A 191 -39.74 -51.41 -6.97
N GLN A 192 -40.22 -50.65 -5.97
CA GLN A 192 -41.09 -51.18 -4.93
C GLN A 192 -42.42 -51.69 -5.49
N GLU A 193 -43.07 -50.92 -6.38
CA GLU A 193 -44.30 -51.36 -7.04
C GLU A 193 -44.11 -52.64 -7.86
N ILE A 194 -43.01 -52.77 -8.58
CA ILE A 194 -42.66 -54.00 -9.32
C ILE A 194 -42.49 -55.17 -8.34
N MET A 195 -41.77 -54.98 -7.23
CA MET A 195 -41.59 -56.02 -6.22
C MET A 195 -42.92 -56.47 -5.61
N ASP A 196 -43.81 -55.53 -5.29
CA ASP A 196 -45.14 -55.84 -4.75
C ASP A 196 -46.00 -56.62 -5.75
N LEU A 197 -45.98 -56.23 -7.03
CA LEU A 197 -46.69 -56.93 -8.10
C LEU A 197 -46.13 -58.33 -8.34
N GLU A 198 -44.80 -58.50 -8.32
CA GLU A 198 -44.16 -59.81 -8.44
C GLU A 198 -44.55 -60.73 -7.27
N GLN A 199 -44.62 -60.22 -6.05
CA GLN A 199 -45.10 -60.96 -4.88
C GLN A 199 -46.58 -61.35 -5.02
N GLN A 200 -47.44 -60.46 -5.49
CA GLN A 200 -48.85 -60.76 -5.74
C GLN A 200 -49.04 -61.82 -6.83
N LEU A 201 -48.23 -61.76 -7.90
CA LEU A 201 -48.26 -62.75 -8.98
C LEU A 201 -47.77 -64.13 -8.49
N ALA A 202 -46.74 -64.15 -7.64
CA ALA A 202 -46.28 -65.37 -6.98
C ALA A 202 -47.34 -65.96 -6.05
N ALA A 203 -48.10 -65.12 -5.33
CA ALA A 203 -49.22 -65.54 -4.49
C ALA A 203 -50.46 -66.01 -5.31
N GLN A 204 -50.66 -65.49 -6.52
CA GLN A 204 -51.72 -65.88 -7.45
C GLN A 204 -51.43 -67.15 -8.26
N LYS A 205 -50.27 -67.79 -8.08
CA LYS A 205 -50.05 -69.18 -8.53
C LYS A 205 -50.36 -70.18 -7.40
N PRO A 206 -51.63 -70.55 -7.12
CA PRO A 206 -51.88 -71.84 -6.51
C PRO A 206 -51.57 -72.92 -7.56
N GLY A 207 -50.92 -74.00 -7.12
CA GLY A 207 -50.31 -75.03 -7.96
C GLY A 207 -51.12 -75.43 -9.20
N SER A 208 -50.57 -75.13 -10.37
CA SER A 208 -50.78 -75.92 -11.58
C SER A 208 -49.49 -76.70 -11.82
N ASP A 209 -49.36 -77.86 -11.19
CA ASP A 209 -48.67 -79.04 -11.74
C ASP A 209 -48.86 -80.24 -10.79
N VAL A 210 -49.62 -81.22 -11.32
CA VAL A 210 -49.71 -82.66 -11.00
C VAL A 210 -50.29 -83.09 -9.64
#